data_AF-A0A1Y3NAM7-F1
#
_entry.id   AF-A0A1Y3NAM7-F1
#
_cell.length_a   1.000
_cell.length_b   1.000
_cell.length_c   1.000
_cell.angle_alpha   90.00
_cell.angle_beta   90.00
_cell.angle_gamma   90.00
#
_symmetry.space_group_name_H-M   'P 1'
#
loop_
_entity.id
_entity.type
_entity.pdbx_description
1 polymer ?
#
loop_
_entity_poly.entity_id
_entity_poly.type
_entity_poly.pdbx_seq_one_letter_code
_entity_poly.pdbx_strand_id
1 'polypeptide(L)'
;MCDIGGVLLTPYHPVFVNGQWKFPIDVVEAKCVNIKSWFNLILEDSNQQKYEVEFSNGIKAITLGHNRTENSVLKHPYFGTDLVLKDLKERDSQGYSEGYIYIENFNPINLQYDENQCCINYYKIQSNSNNYYNKNNERYDIIKENNSINITC
;
A
#
# COMPACT_ATOMS: atom_id res chain seq x y z
N MET A 1 -0.93 3.61 -15.19
CA MET A 1 0.05 4.65 -14.80
C MET A 1 -0.27 5.93 -15.52
N CYS A 2 0.03 7.06 -14.90
CA CYS A 2 -0.09 8.40 -15.46
C CYS A 2 1.33 8.93 -15.71
N ASP A 3 1.60 9.43 -16.91
CA ASP A 3 2.87 10.06 -17.26
C ASP A 3 2.76 11.58 -17.04
N ILE A 4 3.44 12.08 -16.02
CA ILE A 4 3.50 13.51 -15.70
C ILE A 4 4.91 14.01 -16.02
N GLY A 5 5.10 14.47 -17.25
CA GLY A 5 6.36 15.08 -17.69
C GLY A 5 7.54 14.12 -17.71
N GLY A 6 7.33 12.83 -18.01
CA GLY A 6 8.35 11.79 -18.01
C GLY A 6 8.45 11.00 -16.69
N VAL A 7 7.62 11.32 -15.70
CA VAL A 7 7.55 10.58 -14.43
C VAL A 7 6.28 9.73 -14.42
N LEU A 8 6.44 8.41 -14.33
CA LEU A 8 5.33 7.47 -14.26
C LEU A 8 4.86 7.30 -12.81
N LEU A 9 3.61 7.68 -12.56
CA LEU A 9 2.96 7.59 -11.24
C LEU A 9 1.73 6.70 -11.29
N THR A 10 1.33 6.14 -10.15
CA THR A 10 0.03 5.48 -10.06
C THR A 10 -1.09 6.54 -10.07
N PRO A 11 -2.30 6.20 -10.56
CA PRO A 11 -3.36 7.19 -10.79
C PRO A 11 -3.75 8.03 -9.56
N TYR A 12 -3.59 7.47 -8.36
CA TYR A 12 -4.03 8.05 -7.09
C TYR A 12 -2.86 8.39 -6.14
N HIS A 13 -1.63 8.47 -6.63
CA HIS A 13 -0.50 8.93 -5.83
C HIS A 13 -0.33 10.45 -5.95
N PRO A 14 -0.59 11.23 -4.88
CA PRO A 14 -0.61 12.70 -4.97
C PRO A 14 0.67 13.31 -5.55
N VAL A 15 0.48 14.28 -6.44
CA VAL A 15 1.55 15.09 -7.02
C VAL A 15 1.27 16.58 -6.95
N PHE A 16 2.32 17.37 -6.78
CA PHE A 16 2.26 18.82 -6.85
C PHE A 16 2.57 19.27 -8.28
N VAL A 17 1.57 19.79 -8.97
CA VAL A 17 1.66 20.26 -10.35
C VAL A 17 0.84 21.54 -10.51
N ASN A 18 1.36 22.51 -11.24
CA ASN A 18 0.72 23.82 -11.45
C ASN A 18 0.31 24.52 -10.15
N GLY A 19 1.15 24.41 -9.11
CA GLY A 19 0.94 25.06 -7.81
C GLY A 19 -0.08 24.37 -6.89
N GLN A 20 -0.56 23.17 -7.22
CA GLN A 20 -1.56 22.47 -6.43
C GLN A 20 -1.28 20.96 -6.34
N TRP A 21 -1.69 20.36 -5.21
CA TRP A 21 -1.72 18.90 -5.05
C TRP A 21 -2.93 18.31 -5.78
N LYS A 22 -2.68 17.31 -6.63
CA LYS A 22 -3.70 16.63 -7.45
C LYS A 22 -3.40 15.13 -7.53
N PHE A 23 -4.42 14.35 -7.86
CA PHE A 23 -4.19 12.98 -8.31
C PHE A 23 -3.80 12.98 -9.80
N PRO A 24 -2.80 12.18 -10.21
CA PRO A 24 -2.37 12.10 -11.61
C PRO A 24 -3.50 11.80 -12.60
N ILE A 25 -4.52 11.04 -12.20
CA ILE A 25 -5.69 10.73 -13.04
C ILE A 25 -6.53 11.95 -13.40
N ASP A 26 -6.49 13.00 -12.57
CA ASP A 26 -7.19 14.26 -12.82
C ASP A 26 -6.40 15.20 -13.76
N VAL A 27 -5.16 14.82 -14.09
CA VAL A 27 -4.23 15.63 -14.89
C VAL A 27 -4.00 15.03 -16.27
N VAL A 28 -3.85 13.70 -16.34
CA VAL A 28 -3.62 12.96 -17.60
C VAL A 28 -4.38 11.63 -17.60
N GLU A 29 -4.66 11.13 -18.80
CA GLU A 29 -5.26 9.82 -18.98
C GLU A 29 -4.32 8.71 -18.47
N ALA A 30 -4.85 7.84 -17.60
CA ALA A 30 -4.14 6.67 -17.12
C ALA A 30 -4.05 5.60 -18.21
N LYS A 31 -2.86 5.01 -18.39
CA LYS A 31 -2.61 3.95 -19.38
C LYS A 31 -2.08 2.68 -18.71
N CYS A 32 -2.44 1.53 -19.26
CA CYS A 32 -1.79 0.26 -18.93
C CYS A 32 -0.36 0.28 -19.47
N VAL A 33 0.61 0.03 -18.59
CA VAL A 33 2.02 0.00 -18.96
C VAL A 33 2.67 -1.23 -18.33
N ASN A 34 3.58 -1.86 -19.05
CA ASN A 34 4.39 -2.93 -18.51
C ASN A 34 5.58 -2.31 -17.74
N ILE A 35 5.70 -2.62 -16.46
CA ILE A 35 6.78 -2.13 -15.61
C ILE A 35 7.50 -3.32 -14.97
N LYS A 36 8.83 -3.25 -14.89
CA LYS A 36 9.63 -4.28 -14.21
C LYS A 36 9.56 -4.15 -12.69
N SER A 37 9.46 -2.91 -12.21
CA SER A 37 9.45 -2.58 -10.80
C SER A 37 8.76 -1.23 -10.60
N TRP A 38 8.25 -1.00 -9.40
CA TRP A 38 7.84 0.31 -8.91
C TRP A 38 8.44 0.51 -7.52
N PHE A 39 8.55 1.76 -7.11
CA PHE A 39 9.21 2.14 -5.87
C PHE A 39 8.27 2.99 -5.04
N ASN A 40 8.28 2.76 -3.73
CA ASN A 40 7.74 3.67 -2.75
C ASN A 40 8.91 4.25 -1.95
N LEU A 41 8.80 5.51 -1.57
CA LEU A 41 9.78 6.19 -0.74
C LEU A 41 9.13 6.57 0.58
N ILE A 42 9.91 6.47 1.66
CA ILE A 42 9.61 7.00 2.98
C ILE A 42 10.83 7.81 3.37
N LEU A 43 10.62 9.05 3.78
CA LEU A 43 11.71 9.91 4.25
C LEU A 43 11.71 9.88 5.78
N GLU A 44 12.88 9.64 6.34
CA GLU A 44 13.10 9.93 7.75
C GLU A 44 13.21 11.45 7.89
N ASP A 45 12.22 12.05 8.54
CA ASP A 45 12.22 13.47 8.84
C ASP A 45 11.85 13.72 10.29
N SER A 46 12.86 14.05 11.10
CA SER A 46 12.69 14.38 12.51
C SER A 46 11.90 15.65 12.75
N ASN A 47 11.79 16.54 11.75
CA ASN A 47 11.05 17.80 11.85
C ASN A 47 9.67 17.74 11.18
N GLN A 48 9.33 16.62 10.52
CA GLN A 48 8.06 16.41 9.81
C GLN A 48 7.73 17.51 8.77
N GLN A 49 8.74 18.13 8.16
CA GLN A 49 8.60 19.25 7.22
C GLN A 49 8.71 18.83 5.74
N LYS A 50 9.30 17.68 5.44
CA LYS A 50 9.70 17.26 4.09
C LYS A 50 9.36 15.80 3.84
N TYR A 51 8.13 15.58 3.41
CA TYR A 51 7.63 14.29 2.93
C TYR A 51 7.26 14.31 1.45
N GLU A 52 7.96 15.12 0.68
CA GLU A 52 7.81 15.19 -0.77
C GLU A 52 9.18 14.97 -1.43
N VAL A 53 9.17 14.28 -2.56
CA VAL A 53 10.34 14.14 -3.44
C VAL A 53 10.12 14.98 -4.68
N GLU A 54 11.14 15.70 -5.10
CA GLU A 54 11.12 16.50 -6.32
C GLU A 54 11.92 15.77 -7.41
N PHE A 55 11.29 15.57 -8.56
CA PHE A 55 11.92 15.00 -9.74
C PHE A 55 12.63 16.09 -10.54
N SER A 56 13.54 15.69 -11.42
CA SER A 56 14.33 16.59 -12.27
C SER A 56 13.51 17.49 -13.19
N ASN A 57 12.25 17.13 -13.45
CA ASN A 57 11.29 17.93 -14.22
C ASN A 57 10.47 18.92 -13.36
N GLY A 58 10.78 19.07 -12.07
CA GLY A 58 10.10 19.96 -11.12
C GLY A 58 8.77 19.43 -10.57
N ILE A 59 8.33 18.24 -11.00
CA ILE A 59 7.18 17.57 -10.39
C ILE A 59 7.55 17.10 -9.01
N LYS A 60 6.65 17.27 -8.05
CA LYS A 60 6.81 16.70 -6.70
C LYS A 60 5.79 15.63 -6.45
N ALA A 61 6.19 14.56 -5.77
CA ALA A 61 5.28 13.52 -5.31
C ALA A 61 5.40 13.37 -3.79
N ILE A 62 4.28 13.06 -3.13
CA ILE A 62 4.29 12.79 -1.70
C ILE A 62 4.96 11.45 -1.41
N THR A 63 5.62 11.28 -0.27
CA THR A 63 6.13 9.98 0.20
C THR A 63 5.09 9.26 1.06
N LEU A 64 5.28 7.97 1.34
CA LEU A 64 4.44 7.27 2.31
C LEU A 64 4.77 7.75 3.74
N GLY A 65 3.82 7.61 4.67
CA GLY A 65 4.00 7.98 6.08
C GLY A 65 4.17 9.49 6.29
N HIS A 66 3.60 10.30 5.40
CA HIS A 66 3.88 11.73 5.34
C HIS A 66 3.13 12.58 6.39
N ASN A 67 2.13 12.03 7.07
CA ASN A 67 1.35 12.70 8.14
C ASN A 67 0.74 14.06 7.76
N ARG A 68 0.58 14.33 6.45
CA ARG A 68 0.00 15.59 5.94
C ARG A 68 -1.51 15.49 5.87
N THR A 69 -2.18 16.51 6.39
CA THR A 69 -3.65 16.51 6.55
C THR A 69 -4.32 17.78 6.03
N GLU A 70 -3.54 18.69 5.45
CA GLU A 70 -3.99 20.03 5.07
C GLU A 70 -5.08 20.03 3.97
N ASN A 71 -5.21 18.96 3.19
CA ASN A 71 -6.28 18.80 2.19
C ASN A 71 -6.63 17.32 1.95
N SER A 72 -7.74 17.07 1.26
CA SER A 72 -8.27 15.73 0.99
C SER A 72 -7.44 14.89 0.02
N VAL A 73 -6.62 15.50 -0.84
CA VAL A 73 -5.74 14.77 -1.76
C VAL A 73 -4.56 14.18 -1.00
N LEU A 74 -4.04 14.92 0.00
CA LEU A 74 -2.93 14.45 0.84
C LEU A 74 -3.41 13.55 1.98
N LYS A 75 -4.56 13.85 2.59
CA LYS A 75 -5.05 13.08 3.73
C LYS A 75 -5.42 11.65 3.29
N HIS A 76 -4.68 10.67 3.78
CA HIS A 76 -4.98 9.26 3.54
C HIS A 76 -4.97 8.47 4.87
N PRO A 77 -5.99 7.66 5.19
CA PRO A 77 -6.09 6.96 6.48
C PRO A 77 -4.94 5.99 6.74
N TYR A 78 -4.42 5.34 5.70
CA TYR A 78 -3.29 4.41 5.79
C TYR A 78 -1.96 4.97 5.26
N PHE A 79 -1.84 5.24 3.95
CA PHE A 79 -0.58 5.70 3.33
C PHE A 79 -0.04 7.03 3.85
N GLY A 80 -0.88 7.86 4.46
CA GLY A 80 -0.50 9.13 5.05
C GLY A 80 -0.17 9.05 6.54
N THR A 81 -0.09 7.85 7.13
CA THR A 81 0.11 7.67 8.58
C THR A 81 1.21 6.65 8.88
N ASP A 82 1.62 6.53 10.14
CA ASP A 82 2.61 5.55 10.59
C ASP A 82 2.14 4.08 10.49
N LEU A 83 0.87 3.84 10.14
CA LEU A 83 0.35 2.49 9.91
C LEU A 83 1.13 1.78 8.79
N VAL A 84 1.50 2.50 7.73
CA VAL A 84 2.30 1.91 6.64
C VAL A 84 3.73 1.59 7.09
N LEU A 85 4.32 2.41 7.98
CA LEU A 85 5.64 2.14 8.55
C LEU A 85 5.60 0.89 9.44
N LYS A 86 4.55 0.77 10.26
CA LYS A 86 4.31 -0.40 11.11
C LYS A 86 4.24 -1.68 10.28
N ASP A 87 3.41 -1.70 9.25
CA ASP A 87 3.23 -2.90 8.41
C ASP A 87 4.51 -3.27 7.64
N LEU A 88 5.26 -2.27 7.16
CA LEU A 88 6.55 -2.51 6.50
C LEU A 88 7.58 -3.13 7.46
N LYS A 89 7.63 -2.63 8.71
CA LYS A 89 8.52 -3.18 9.76
C LYS A 89 8.12 -4.59 10.18
N GLU A 90 6.82 -4.89 10.23
CA GLU A 90 6.31 -6.23 10.53
C GLU A 90 6.54 -7.21 9.38
N ARG A 91 6.48 -6.74 8.14
CA ARG A 91 6.71 -7.55 6.94
C ARG A 91 8.17 -7.99 6.80
N ASP A 92 9.10 -7.06 6.99
CA ASP A 92 10.54 -7.31 6.86
C ASP A 92 11.30 -6.39 7.82
N SER A 93 11.51 -6.86 9.06
CA SER A 93 12.16 -6.06 10.10
C SER A 93 13.63 -5.78 9.81
N GLN A 94 14.32 -6.72 9.15
CA GLN A 94 15.71 -6.55 8.76
C GLN A 94 15.83 -5.52 7.64
N GLY A 95 15.09 -5.70 6.54
CA GLY A 95 15.08 -4.77 5.41
C GLY A 95 14.61 -3.37 5.82
N TYR A 96 13.62 -3.28 6.72
CA TYR A 96 13.22 -2.00 7.32
C TYR A 96 14.38 -1.32 8.05
N SER A 97 15.14 -2.06 8.88
CA SER A 97 16.29 -1.50 9.61
C SER A 97 17.43 -1.07 8.69
N GLU A 98 17.58 -1.73 7.54
CA GLU A 98 18.57 -1.40 6.51
C GLU A 98 18.11 -0.28 5.57
N GLY A 99 16.84 0.14 5.66
CA GLY A 99 16.23 1.17 4.82
C GLY A 99 15.84 0.68 3.43
N TYR A 100 15.78 -0.63 3.20
CA TYR A 100 15.41 -1.22 1.92
C TYR A 100 14.60 -2.51 2.10
N ILE A 101 13.37 -2.49 1.60
CA ILE A 101 12.48 -3.66 1.59
C ILE A 101 12.24 -4.05 0.13
N TYR A 102 12.62 -5.28 -0.22
CA TYR A 102 12.36 -5.85 -1.54
C TYR A 102 11.20 -6.84 -1.49
N ILE A 103 10.17 -6.59 -2.29
CA ILE A 103 8.99 -7.45 -2.37
C ILE A 103 8.98 -8.16 -3.72
N GLU A 104 9.41 -9.42 -3.73
CA GLU A 104 9.40 -10.27 -4.94
C GLU A 104 8.11 -11.10 -5.03
N ASN A 105 7.69 -11.67 -3.90
CA ASN A 105 6.54 -12.57 -3.83
C ASN A 105 5.26 -11.79 -3.57
N PHE A 106 4.55 -11.46 -4.65
CA PHE A 106 3.24 -10.82 -4.61
C PHE A 106 2.18 -11.78 -5.15
N ASN A 107 1.29 -12.28 -4.29
CA ASN A 107 0.15 -13.08 -4.70
C ASN A 107 -1.12 -12.22 -4.72
N PRO A 108 -1.58 -11.75 -5.90
CA PRO A 108 -2.73 -10.87 -5.99
C PRO A 108 -4.06 -11.52 -5.57
N ILE A 109 -4.15 -12.86 -5.53
CA ILE A 109 -5.39 -13.57 -5.17
C ILE A 109 -5.76 -13.37 -3.70
N ASN A 110 -4.77 -13.14 -2.84
CA ASN A 110 -4.98 -12.99 -1.40
C ASN A 110 -5.28 -11.55 -0.98
N LEU A 111 -5.30 -10.62 -1.93
CA LEU A 111 -5.52 -9.21 -1.65
C LEU A 111 -7.00 -8.93 -1.41
N GLN A 112 -7.29 -8.18 -0.36
CA GLN A 112 -8.65 -7.75 -0.04
C GLN A 112 -8.65 -6.25 0.19
N TYR A 113 -9.72 -5.59 -0.28
CA TYR A 113 -9.94 -4.18 0.00
C TYR A 113 -10.41 -4.02 1.45
N ASP A 114 -9.75 -3.15 2.20
CA ASP A 114 -10.16 -2.73 3.54
C ASP A 114 -10.76 -1.32 3.46
N GLU A 115 -12.06 -1.23 3.68
CA GLU A 115 -12.81 0.03 3.66
C GLU A 115 -12.34 1.02 4.73
N ASN A 116 -11.81 0.53 5.86
CA ASN A 116 -11.35 1.40 6.96
C ASN A 116 -10.02 2.07 6.62
N GLN A 117 -9.17 1.37 5.88
CA GLN A 117 -7.84 1.84 5.49
C GLN A 117 -7.80 2.42 4.07
N CYS A 118 -8.91 2.31 3.33
CA CYS A 118 -9.06 2.69 1.93
C CYS A 118 -7.94 2.13 1.04
N CYS A 119 -7.48 0.91 1.34
CA CYS A 119 -6.37 0.30 0.63
C CYS A 119 -6.62 -1.20 0.42
N ILE A 120 -5.90 -1.76 -0.55
CA ILE A 120 -5.86 -3.20 -0.77
C ILE A 120 -4.70 -3.75 0.06
N ASN A 121 -5.00 -4.60 1.05
CA ASN A 121 -3.99 -5.17 1.94
C ASN A 121 -4.01 -6.71 1.89
N TYR A 122 -2.87 -7.31 2.22
CA TYR A 122 -2.70 -8.75 2.36
C TYR A 122 -3.06 -9.23 3.76
N TYR A 123 -2.92 -8.36 4.76
CA TYR A 123 -3.24 -8.67 6.14
C TYR A 123 -4.75 -8.65 6.33
N LYS A 124 -5.34 -9.83 6.40
CA LYS A 124 -6.70 -9.99 6.93
C LYS A 124 -6.70 -9.34 8.31
N ILE A 125 -7.55 -8.33 8.53
CA ILE A 125 -7.97 -8.03 9.90
C ILE A 125 -8.60 -9.34 10.38
N GLN A 126 -7.90 -10.09 11.23
CA GLN A 126 -8.57 -11.07 12.06
C GLN A 126 -9.48 -10.25 12.94
N SER A 127 -10.75 -10.11 12.51
CA SER A 127 -11.80 -9.76 13.43
C SER A 127 -11.66 -10.74 14.58
N ASN A 128 -11.35 -10.23 15.77
CA ASN A 128 -11.45 -11.00 17.01
C ASN A 128 -12.93 -11.36 17.21
N SER A 129 -13.41 -12.35 16.46
CA SER A 129 -14.70 -12.97 16.63
C SER A 129 -14.48 -14.25 17.42
N ASN A 130 -14.59 -14.06 18.73
CA ASN A 130 -15.06 -15.02 19.73
C ASN A 130 -14.08 -16.09 20.21
N ASN A 131 -13.53 -15.80 21.40
CA ASN A 131 -13.42 -16.76 22.48
C ASN A 131 -14.72 -17.57 22.63
N TYR A 132 -14.84 -18.71 21.95
CA TYR A 132 -15.74 -19.77 22.37
C TYR A 132 -14.95 -20.76 23.21
N TYR A 133 -15.19 -20.71 24.51
CA TYR A 133 -14.91 -21.82 25.41
C TYR A 133 -15.54 -23.09 24.84
N ASN A 134 -14.71 -24.03 24.36
CA ASN A 134 -15.11 -25.43 24.30
C ASN A 134 -14.46 -26.15 25.47
N LYS A 135 -15.17 -26.08 26.60
CA LYS A 135 -15.07 -27.09 27.66
C LYS A 135 -15.72 -28.34 27.06
N ASN A 136 -14.92 -29.23 26.49
CA ASN A 136 -15.06 -30.69 26.51
C ASN A 136 -14.04 -31.33 25.57
N ASN A 137 -13.25 -32.24 26.13
CA ASN A 137 -12.33 -33.14 25.45
C ASN A 137 -13.08 -33.94 24.36
N GLU A 138 -12.59 -33.91 23.13
CA GLU A 138 -12.46 -35.10 22.26
C GLU A 138 -11.69 -34.73 20.98
N ARG A 139 -10.68 -35.54 20.64
CA ARG A 139 -9.88 -35.44 19.41
C ARG A 139 -10.67 -36.03 18.25
N TYR A 140 -10.82 -35.29 17.17
CA TYR A 140 -11.15 -35.85 15.86
C TYR A 140 -10.16 -35.32 14.81
N ASP A 141 -9.40 -36.23 14.23
CA ASP A 141 -8.48 -35.97 13.11
C ASP A 141 -9.30 -35.76 11.83
N ILE A 142 -9.18 -34.59 11.18
CA ILE A 142 -9.84 -34.33 9.90
C ILE A 142 -8.83 -34.48 8.76
N ILE A 143 -9.09 -35.51 7.96
CA ILE A 143 -8.43 -35.89 6.71
C ILE A 143 -8.58 -34.78 5.68
N LYS A 144 -7.48 -34.35 5.06
CA LYS A 144 -7.48 -33.43 3.91
C LYS A 144 -7.96 -34.17 2.66
N GLU A 145 -9.13 -33.82 2.14
CA GLU A 145 -9.53 -34.16 0.77
C GLU A 145 -9.33 -32.95 -0.15
N ASN A 146 -8.44 -33.13 -1.13
CA ASN A 146 -8.21 -32.22 -2.24
C ASN A 146 -9.36 -32.37 -3.25
N ASN A 147 -10.13 -31.32 -3.48
CA ASN A 147 -11.00 -31.25 -4.66
C ASN A 147 -10.60 -30.06 -5.54
N SER A 148 -10.03 -30.41 -6.68
CA SER A 148 -9.79 -29.54 -7.84
C SER A 148 -11.12 -29.08 -8.41
N ILE A 149 -11.29 -27.77 -8.59
CA ILE A 149 -12.44 -27.20 -9.32
C ILE A 149 -11.91 -26.56 -10.60
N ASN A 150 -12.28 -27.16 -11.72
CA ASN A 150 -12.11 -26.60 -13.06
C ASN A 150 -13.05 -25.41 -13.24
N ILE A 151 -12.55 -24.29 -13.77
CA ILE A 151 -13.38 -23.18 -14.23
C ILE A 151 -13.07 -22.95 -15.72
N THR A 152 -14.08 -23.16 -16.55
CA THR A 152 -14.11 -22.75 -17.96
C THR A 152 -14.51 -21.28 -18.09
N CYS A 153 -13.86 -20.64 -19.06
CA CYS A 153 -13.89 -19.26 -19.59
C CYS A 153 -15.06 -18.35 -19.18
#